data_AF-A0A4R4A612-F1
#
_entry.id   AF-A0A4R4A612-F1
#
_cell.length_a   1.000
_cell.length_b   1.000
_cell.length_c   1.000
_cell.angle_alpha   90.00
_cell.angle_beta   90.00
_cell.angle_gamma   90.00
#
_symmetry.space_group_name_H-M   'P 1'
#
loop_
_entity.id
_entity.type
_entity.pdbx_description
1 polymer ?
#
loop_
_entity_poly.entity_id
_entity_poly.type
_entity_poly.pdbx_seq_one_letter_code
_entity_poly.pdbx_strand_id
1 'polypeptide(L)'
;MPTLESIAPAGDTDTDALPPLPGPLVPLLHEVRHALARLVADGGEHRIDLHALPLDATLIDQLLAFIGRGEVEARIEAMGPTRVHESAIAGVWVVDYRDADDQRLALHLEIATVPQILRTDRATLSAGLQRLDAGLAGAGDPSPPS
;
A
#
# COMPACT_ATOMS: atom_id res chain seq x y z
N MET A 1 -45.53 2.99 13.55
CA MET A 1 -44.77 2.71 14.78
C MET A 1 -43.29 2.70 14.40
N PRO A 2 -42.55 3.79 14.62
CA PRO A 2 -41.10 3.82 14.49
C PRO A 2 -40.45 3.44 15.83
N THR A 3 -39.33 2.71 15.80
CA THR A 3 -38.42 2.65 16.94
C THR A 3 -37.06 3.14 16.45
N LEU A 4 -36.70 4.36 16.86
CA LEU A 4 -35.33 4.84 16.94
C LEU A 4 -34.69 4.19 18.17
N GLU A 5 -33.62 3.42 18.02
CA GLU A 5 -32.62 3.19 19.06
C GLU A 5 -31.40 4.04 18.67
N SER A 6 -31.33 5.28 19.12
CA SER A 6 -30.70 5.73 20.37
C SER A 6 -29.23 5.34 20.45
N ILE A 7 -28.39 6.23 19.93
CA ILE A 7 -26.95 6.29 20.17
C ILE A 7 -26.73 6.78 21.60
N ALA A 8 -25.90 6.07 22.38
CA ALA A 8 -25.16 6.64 23.49
C ALA A 8 -23.79 5.94 23.62
N PRO A 9 -22.76 6.67 24.09
CA PRO A 9 -21.36 6.39 23.76
C PRO A 9 -20.69 5.46 24.79
N ALA A 10 -19.89 4.53 24.30
CA ALA A 10 -18.92 3.78 25.09
C ALA A 10 -17.63 3.73 24.26
N GLY A 11 -16.48 4.20 24.70
CA GLY A 11 -16.09 4.82 25.95
C GLY A 11 -14.73 5.47 25.71
N ASP A 12 -14.40 6.41 26.57
CA ASP A 12 -13.08 7.02 26.65
C ASP A 12 -12.05 5.92 26.98
N THR A 13 -11.26 5.49 25.99
CA THR A 13 -9.99 4.81 26.22
C THR A 13 -8.91 5.61 25.50
N ASP A 14 -8.36 6.54 26.25
CA ASP A 14 -6.94 6.90 26.19
C ASP A 14 -6.09 5.63 25.96
N THR A 15 -5.75 5.32 24.71
CA THR A 15 -4.54 4.60 24.28
C THR A 15 -4.39 4.77 22.76
N ASP A 16 -4.19 6.00 22.30
CA ASP A 16 -3.50 6.29 21.02
C ASP A 16 -1.98 6.07 21.16
N ALA A 17 -1.57 5.25 22.15
CA ALA A 17 -0.19 4.93 22.39
C ALA A 17 0.20 3.79 21.44
N LEU A 18 1.15 4.08 20.56
CA LEU A 18 1.86 3.07 19.77
C LEU A 18 2.24 1.90 20.69
N PRO A 19 2.05 0.63 20.26
CA PRO A 19 2.48 -0.51 21.05
C PRO A 19 3.99 -0.36 21.37
N PRO A 20 4.46 -0.92 22.51
CA PRO A 20 5.85 -0.77 22.89
C PRO A 20 6.76 -1.32 21.79
N LEU A 21 7.73 -0.49 21.38
CA LEU A 21 8.63 -0.83 20.29
C LEU A 21 9.44 -2.09 20.63
N PRO A 22 9.33 -3.18 19.86
CA PRO A 22 10.06 -4.41 20.15
C PRO A 22 11.56 -4.20 19.93
N GLY A 23 12.38 -4.51 20.93
CA GLY A 23 13.84 -4.35 20.88
C GLY A 23 14.50 -4.90 19.59
N PRO A 24 14.15 -6.11 19.12
CA PRO A 24 14.69 -6.66 17.88
C PRO A 24 14.37 -5.86 16.61
N LEU A 25 13.30 -5.05 16.61
CA LEU A 25 12.88 -4.24 15.47
C LEU A 25 13.52 -2.84 15.45
N VAL A 26 14.20 -2.42 16.53
CA VAL A 26 14.87 -1.11 16.61
C VAL A 26 15.76 -0.82 15.39
N PRO A 27 16.65 -1.73 14.94
CA PRO A 27 17.52 -1.45 13.79
C PRO A 27 16.73 -1.23 12.51
N LEU A 28 15.69 -2.04 12.28
CA LEU A 28 14.80 -1.92 11.13
C LEU A 28 14.05 -0.59 11.13
N LEU A 29 13.52 -0.17 12.28
CA LEU A 29 12.81 1.11 12.40
C LEU A 29 13.76 2.30 12.26
N HIS A 30 15.02 2.18 12.67
CA HIS A 30 16.04 3.18 12.35
C HIS A 30 16.35 3.24 10.85
N GLU A 31 16.35 2.12 10.14
CA GLU A 31 16.49 2.09 8.68
C GLU A 31 15.31 2.80 8.00
N VAL A 32 14.08 2.48 8.41
CA VAL A 32 12.86 3.16 7.93
C VAL A 32 12.94 4.68 8.17
N ARG A 33 13.36 5.10 9.36
CA ARG A 33 13.57 6.53 9.68
C ARG A 33 14.59 7.18 8.74
N HIS A 34 15.73 6.54 8.49
CA HIS A 34 16.76 7.11 7.60
C HIS A 34 16.26 7.18 6.15
N ALA A 35 15.55 6.16 5.69
CA ALA A 35 14.91 6.15 4.38
C ALA A 35 13.87 7.27 4.23
N LEU A 36 13.04 7.51 5.26
CA LEU A 36 12.08 8.62 5.26
C LEU A 36 12.78 9.98 5.20
N ALA A 37 13.85 10.16 5.97
CA ALA A 37 14.64 11.39 5.93
C ALA A 37 15.21 11.66 4.53
N ARG A 38 15.66 10.60 3.83
CA ARG A 38 16.14 10.68 2.44
C ARG A 38 14.99 11.01 1.46
N LEU A 39 13.86 10.32 1.59
CA LEU A 39 12.66 10.59 0.78
C LEU A 39 12.24 12.07 0.87
N VAL A 40 12.27 12.65 2.07
CA VAL A 40 11.96 14.07 2.29
C VAL A 40 13.03 15.00 1.69
N ALA A 41 14.31 14.63 1.80
CA ALA A 41 15.41 15.50 1.37
C ALA A 41 15.56 15.59 -0.15
N ASP A 42 15.43 14.46 -0.86
CA ASP A 42 15.74 14.39 -2.30
C ASP A 42 14.83 13.45 -3.10
N GLY A 43 13.78 12.89 -2.50
CA GLY A 43 12.90 11.92 -3.15
C GLY A 43 13.49 10.52 -3.28
N GLY A 44 14.62 10.23 -2.62
CA GLY A 44 15.30 8.95 -2.66
C GLY A 44 14.54 7.83 -1.95
N GLU A 45 13.76 7.08 -2.73
CA GLU A 45 12.98 5.93 -2.29
C GLU A 45 13.84 4.79 -1.71
N HIS A 46 13.22 3.94 -0.91
CA HIS A 46 13.86 2.77 -0.33
C HIS A 46 12.90 1.59 -0.25
N ARG A 47 13.43 0.37 -0.34
CA ARG A 47 12.64 -0.84 -0.17
C ARG A 47 13.38 -1.81 0.73
N ILE A 48 12.66 -2.38 1.69
CA ILE A 48 13.16 -3.38 2.62
C ILE A 48 12.36 -4.66 2.39
N ASP A 49 13.06 -5.75 2.05
CA ASP A 49 12.44 -7.07 1.97
C ASP A 49 12.44 -7.75 3.35
N LEU A 50 11.25 -7.91 3.94
CA LEU A 50 11.11 -8.45 5.28
C LEU A 50 11.37 -9.97 5.33
N HIS A 51 11.22 -10.71 4.23
CA HIS A 51 11.56 -12.15 4.21
C HIS A 51 13.07 -12.38 4.13
N ALA A 52 13.84 -11.40 3.63
CA ALA A 52 15.30 -11.47 3.62
C ALA A 52 15.91 -11.25 5.02
N LEU A 53 15.12 -10.80 5.99
CA LEU A 53 15.53 -10.58 7.38
C LEU A 53 15.22 -11.82 8.24
N PRO A 54 16.01 -12.07 9.30
CA PRO A 54 15.76 -13.16 10.24
C PRO A 54 14.61 -12.80 11.21
N LEU A 55 13.43 -12.49 10.68
CA LEU A 55 12.22 -12.15 11.43
C LEU A 55 11.25 -13.34 11.40
N ASP A 56 10.77 -13.73 12.57
CA ASP A 56 9.67 -14.69 12.66
C ASP A 56 8.31 -13.98 12.46
N ALA A 57 7.24 -14.78 12.30
CA ALA A 57 5.90 -14.25 12.09
C ALA A 57 5.44 -13.32 13.23
N THR A 58 5.82 -13.61 14.48
CA THR A 58 5.46 -12.80 15.65
C THR A 58 6.08 -11.41 15.56
N LEU A 59 7.35 -11.30 15.19
CA LEU A 59 8.03 -10.02 15.00
C LEU A 59 7.46 -9.24 13.83
N ILE A 60 7.07 -9.92 12.75
CA ILE A 60 6.36 -9.28 11.62
C ILE A 60 5.03 -8.70 12.09
N ASP A 61 4.23 -9.44 12.85
CA ASP A 61 2.95 -8.95 13.37
C ASP A 61 3.14 -7.76 14.32
N GLN A 62 4.15 -7.80 15.18
CA GLN A 62 4.50 -6.66 16.04
C GLN A 62 4.96 -5.44 15.25
N LEU A 63 5.73 -5.64 14.18
CA LEU A 63 6.14 -4.57 13.27
C LEU A 63 4.92 -3.91 12.62
N LEU A 64 4.03 -4.72 12.04
CA LEU A 64 2.81 -4.23 11.37
C LEU A 64 1.87 -3.52 12.35
N ALA A 65 1.73 -4.04 13.57
CA ALA A 65 0.98 -3.37 14.64
C ALA A 65 1.62 -2.04 15.06
N PHE A 66 2.96 -1.99 15.11
CA PHE A 66 3.69 -0.79 15.49
C PHE A 66 3.59 0.33 14.45
N ILE A 67 3.78 0.03 13.17
CA ILE A 67 3.65 1.05 12.11
C ILE A 67 2.19 1.44 11.86
N GLY A 68 1.24 0.60 12.30
CA GLY A 68 -0.20 0.86 12.19
C GLY A 68 -0.70 0.84 10.74
N ARG A 69 -1.93 1.31 10.55
CA ARG A 69 -2.60 1.36 9.24
C ARG A 69 -3.08 2.78 8.95
N GLY A 70 -2.73 3.26 7.76
CA GLY A 70 -3.14 4.57 7.25
C GLY A 70 -4.45 4.48 6.47
N GLU A 71 -4.71 5.52 5.67
CA GLU A 71 -5.98 5.70 4.96
C GLU A 71 -6.02 5.02 3.59
N VAL A 72 -4.85 4.76 2.99
CA VAL A 72 -4.75 4.28 1.61
C VAL A 72 -4.54 2.78 1.55
N GLU A 73 -5.39 2.09 0.79
CA GLU A 73 -5.25 0.68 0.45
C GLU A 73 -5.48 0.47 -1.05
N ALA A 74 -4.72 -0.43 -1.65
CA ALA A 74 -4.88 -0.86 -3.03
C ALA A 74 -4.71 -2.38 -3.13
N ARG A 75 -5.43 -2.97 -4.08
CA ARG A 75 -5.32 -4.39 -4.42
C ARG A 75 -5.10 -4.52 -5.93
N ILE A 76 -4.08 -5.29 -6.30
CA ILE A 76 -3.70 -5.53 -7.69
C ILE A 76 -3.88 -7.02 -7.97
N GLU A 77 -4.60 -7.35 -9.02
CA GLU A 77 -4.79 -8.72 -9.49
C GLU A 77 -3.82 -8.99 -10.65
N ALA A 78 -2.68 -9.63 -10.38
CA ALA A 78 -1.65 -9.90 -11.37
C ALA A 78 -0.93 -11.23 -11.07
N MET A 79 -1.41 -12.34 -11.65
CA MET A 79 -0.90 -13.70 -11.36
C MET A 79 -0.89 -14.05 -9.86
N GLY A 80 -1.90 -13.56 -9.13
CA GLY A 80 -2.00 -13.57 -7.67
C GLY A 80 -2.31 -12.17 -7.15
N PRO A 81 -2.91 -12.02 -5.96
CA PRO A 81 -3.24 -10.71 -5.43
C PRO A 81 -2.03 -10.08 -4.76
N THR A 82 -1.72 -8.85 -5.13
CA THR A 82 -0.83 -7.99 -4.35
C THR A 82 -1.67 -7.02 -3.54
N ARG A 83 -1.45 -6.99 -2.22
CA ARG A 83 -2.12 -6.06 -1.31
C ARG A 83 -1.13 -4.99 -0.90
N VAL A 84 -1.55 -3.74 -1.05
CA VAL A 84 -0.73 -2.57 -0.75
C VAL A 84 -1.50 -1.71 0.22
N HIS A 85 -0.87 -1.27 1.30
CA HIS A 85 -1.47 -0.26 2.17
C HIS A 85 -0.43 0.69 2.72
N GLU A 86 -0.85 1.93 2.96
CA GLU A 86 -0.06 2.88 3.73
C GLU A 86 -0.17 2.53 5.21
N SER A 87 0.94 2.66 5.93
CA SER A 87 0.93 2.58 7.40
C SER A 87 0.41 3.88 8.01
N ALA A 88 0.30 3.95 9.34
CA ALA A 88 -0.02 5.22 10.01
C ALA A 88 1.13 6.25 9.90
N ILE A 89 2.31 5.80 9.47
CA ILE A 89 3.46 6.66 9.16
C ILE A 89 3.44 6.98 7.66
N ALA A 90 3.13 8.23 7.32
CA ALA A 90 3.02 8.67 5.93
C ALA A 90 4.30 8.39 5.13
N GLY A 91 4.12 7.88 3.92
CA GLY A 91 5.23 7.49 3.04
C GLY A 91 5.88 6.15 3.38
N VAL A 92 5.40 5.42 4.40
CA VAL A 92 5.76 4.03 4.67
C VAL A 92 4.61 3.13 4.25
N TRP A 93 4.90 2.24 3.29
CA TRP A 93 3.94 1.37 2.65
C TRP A 93 4.30 -0.08 2.90
N VAL A 94 3.28 -0.91 3.08
CA VAL A 94 3.42 -2.37 3.16
C VAL A 94 2.92 -2.96 1.84
N VAL A 95 3.77 -3.76 1.20
CA VAL A 95 3.46 -4.45 -0.06
C VAL A 95 3.54 -5.96 0.17
N ASP A 96 2.38 -6.62 0.21
CA ASP A 96 2.22 -8.06 0.43
C ASP A 96 1.90 -8.75 -0.90
N TYR A 97 2.90 -9.40 -1.48
CA TYR A 97 2.76 -10.17 -2.71
C TYR A 97 2.31 -11.60 -2.39
N ARG A 98 1.27 -12.06 -3.06
CA ARG A 98 0.73 -13.41 -2.88
C ARG A 98 0.55 -14.13 -4.20
N ASP A 99 0.58 -15.46 -4.14
CA ASP A 99 0.22 -16.30 -5.27
C ASP A 99 -1.30 -16.48 -5.42
N ALA A 100 -1.71 -17.28 -6.41
CA ALA A 100 -3.11 -17.57 -6.68
C ALA A 100 -3.84 -18.29 -5.53
N ASP A 101 -3.11 -18.95 -4.63
CA ASP A 101 -3.63 -19.66 -3.45
C ASP A 101 -3.57 -18.79 -2.17
N ASP A 102 -3.39 -17.48 -2.33
CA ASP A 102 -3.26 -16.45 -1.28
C ASP A 102 -2.06 -16.70 -0.34
N GLN A 103 -1.07 -17.50 -0.75
CA GLN A 103 0.15 -17.71 0.02
C GLN A 103 1.10 -16.53 -0.21
N ARG A 104 1.68 -16.02 0.88
CA ARG A 104 2.61 -14.90 0.85
C ARG A 104 3.92 -15.32 0.19
N LEU A 105 4.23 -14.68 -0.92
CA LEU A 105 5.48 -14.84 -1.68
C LEU A 105 6.55 -13.86 -1.20
N ALA A 106 6.15 -12.61 -0.94
CA ALA A 106 7.05 -11.56 -0.50
C ALA A 106 6.28 -10.52 0.33
N LEU A 107 6.98 -9.84 1.22
CA LEU A 107 6.44 -8.80 2.07
C LEU A 107 7.50 -7.72 2.19
N HIS A 108 7.20 -6.55 1.67
CA HIS A 108 8.14 -5.43 1.65
C HIS A 108 7.59 -4.25 2.43
N LEU A 109 8.51 -3.49 3.04
CA LEU A 109 8.27 -2.09 3.34
C LEU A 109 8.83 -1.24 2.20
N GLU A 110 7.99 -0.40 1.61
CA GLU A 110 8.40 0.62 0.64
C GLU A 110 8.32 2.00 1.29
N ILE A 111 9.42 2.74 1.26
CA ILE A 111 9.48 4.12 1.71
C ILE A 111 9.47 4.99 0.46
N ALA A 112 8.29 5.48 0.11
CA ALA A 112 8.03 6.20 -1.14
C ALA A 112 6.80 7.10 -1.01
N THR A 113 6.66 8.08 -1.91
CA THR A 113 5.43 8.88 -2.02
C THR A 113 4.27 8.06 -2.57
N VAL A 114 4.58 7.12 -3.47
CA VAL A 114 3.64 6.14 -4.05
C VAL A 114 4.41 4.84 -4.29
N PRO A 115 3.90 3.67 -3.87
CA PRO A 115 4.51 2.37 -4.12
C PRO A 115 4.84 2.12 -5.59
N GLN A 116 5.95 1.42 -5.86
CA GLN A 116 6.43 1.21 -7.22
C GLN A 116 5.40 0.49 -8.09
N ILE A 117 4.70 -0.51 -7.53
CA ILE A 117 3.71 -1.30 -8.26
C ILE A 117 2.48 -0.49 -8.71
N LEU A 118 2.20 0.64 -8.06
CA LEU A 118 1.08 1.51 -8.42
C LEU A 118 1.44 2.51 -9.53
N ARG A 119 2.71 2.57 -9.95
CA ARG A 119 3.18 3.49 -10.99
C ARG A 119 3.04 2.85 -12.36
N THR A 120 2.33 3.54 -13.24
CA THR A 120 2.24 3.13 -14.65
C THR A 120 3.49 3.57 -15.41
N ASP A 121 4.13 2.63 -16.10
CA ASP A 121 5.27 2.92 -16.96
C ASP A 121 4.85 3.66 -18.25
N ARG A 122 5.84 4.25 -18.93
CA ARG A 122 5.61 5.07 -20.12
C ARG A 122 5.06 4.29 -21.32
N ALA A 123 5.42 3.02 -21.46
CA ALA A 123 4.96 2.19 -22.56
C ALA A 123 3.48 1.84 -22.37
N THR A 124 3.09 1.47 -21.16
CA THR A 124 1.69 1.24 -20.78
C THR A 124 0.84 2.50 -20.96
N LEU A 125 1.34 3.67 -20.55
CA LEU A 125 0.67 4.95 -20.81
C LEU A 125 0.49 5.23 -22.31
N SER A 126 1.53 4.98 -23.11
CA SER A 126 1.48 5.18 -24.57
C SER A 126 0.46 4.27 -25.24
N ALA A 127 0.38 3.00 -24.82
CA ALA A 127 -0.63 2.06 -25.29
C ALA A 127 -2.07 2.49 -24.90
N GLY A 128 -2.22 3.07 -23.69
CA GLY A 128 -3.49 3.64 -23.25
C GLY A 128 -3.96 4.79 -24.14
N LEU A 129 -3.06 5.73 -24.46
CA LEU A 129 -3.34 6.85 -25.37
C LEU A 129 -3.77 6.35 -26.75
N GLN A 130 -3.00 5.43 -27.35
CA GLN A 130 -3.32 4.85 -28.66
C GLN A 130 -4.69 4.17 -28.69
N ARG A 131 -5.05 3.47 -27.61
CA ARG A 131 -6.37 2.83 -27.49
C ARG A 131 -7.49 3.87 -27.46
N LEU A 132 -7.31 4.97 -26.73
CA LEU A 132 -8.29 6.05 -26.66
C LEU A 132 -8.43 6.74 -28.02
N ASP A 133 -7.33 7.06 -28.70
CA ASP A 133 -7.33 7.66 -30.03
C ASP A 133 -8.08 6.80 -31.05
N ALA A 134 -7.84 5.49 -31.04
CA ALA A 134 -8.55 4.54 -31.91
C ALA A 134 -10.05 4.50 -31.62
N GLY A 135 -10.43 4.52 -30.33
CA GLY A 135 -11.84 4.56 -29.92
C GLY A 135 -12.55 5.85 -30.36
N LEU A 136 -11.88 7.00 -30.25
CA LEU A 136 -12.42 8.30 -30.68
C LEU A 136 -12.56 8.38 -32.21
N ALA A 137 -11.60 7.85 -32.96
CA ALA A 137 -11.69 7.78 -34.42
C ALA A 137 -12.85 6.88 -34.88
N GLY A 138 -13.08 5.75 -34.20
CA GLY A 138 -14.20 4.84 -34.48
C GLY A 138 -15.58 5.42 -34.12
N ALA A 139 -15.66 6.33 -33.14
CA ALA A 139 -16.91 7.01 -32.79
C ALA A 139 -17.27 8.15 -33.76
N GLY A 140 -16.31 8.64 -34.55
CA GLY A 140 -16.48 9.72 -35.52
C GLY A 140 -17.05 9.32 -36.88
N ASP A 141 -17.35 8.03 -37.11
CA ASP A 141 -17.96 7.53 -38.36
C ASP A 141 -19.42 7.12 -38.16
N PRO A 142 -20.38 8.07 -38.18
CA PRO A 142 -21.78 7.76 -38.36
C PRO A 142 -22.05 7.46 -39.84
N SER A 143 -21.80 6.23 -40.28
CA SER A 143 -22.31 5.79 -41.59
C SER A 143 -23.86 5.82 -41.58
N PRO A 144 -24.53 6.51 -42.52
CA PRO A 144 -25.99 6.50 -42.60
C PRO A 144 -26.47 5.19 -43.27
N PRO A 145 -27.61 4.61 -42.85
CA PRO A 145 -28.22 3.51 -43.58
C PRO A 145 -28.78 4.03 -44.93
N SER A 146 -28.55 3.26 -45.99
CA SER A 146 -29.19 3.43 -47.30
C SER A 146 -30.64 2.97 -47.30
#